data_AF-A0A2X3CC76-F1
#
_entry.id   AF-A0A2X3CC76-F1
#
_cell.length_a   1.000
_cell.length_b   1.000
_cell.length_c   1.000
_cell.angle_alpha   90.00
_cell.angle_beta   90.00
_cell.angle_gamma   90.00
#
_symmetry.space_group_name_H-M   'P 1'
#
loop_
_entity.id
_entity.type
_entity.pdbx_description
1 polymer ?
#
loop_
_entity_poly.entity_id
_entity_poly.type
_entity_poly.pdbx_seq_one_letter_code
_entity_poly.pdbx_strand_id
1 'polypeptide(L)'
;MTIKVGFIGLGIMGKPMSKNLLKAGYSLVVSDRNPEAIADVIAAGAETATTPKAIAEQCEVIITMLPNSPHVKEVALGENGIIEGAKPAPW
;
A
#
# COMPACT_ATOMS: atom_id res chain seq x y z
N MET A 1 3.14 0.46 19.98
CA MET A 1 3.28 0.97 18.60
C MET A 1 2.45 0.06 17.72
N THR A 2 1.51 0.61 16.95
CA THR A 2 0.68 -0.18 16.03
C THR A 2 1.46 -0.37 14.73
N ILE A 3 1.46 -1.58 14.18
CA ILE A 3 2.08 -1.89 12.88
C ILE A 3 1.44 -1.01 11.79
N LYS A 4 2.25 -0.28 11.01
CA LYS A 4 1.81 0.54 9.89
C LYS A 4 1.86 -0.31 8.61
N VAL A 5 0.72 -0.44 7.95
CA VAL A 5 0.54 -1.31 6.78
C VAL A 5 0.52 -0.49 5.49
N GLY A 6 1.38 -0.83 4.55
CA GLY A 6 1.30 -0.35 3.17
C GLY A 6 0.30 -1.19 2.36
N PHE A 7 -0.60 -0.56 1.60
CA PHE A 7 -1.52 -1.26 0.70
C PHE A 7 -1.47 -0.68 -0.71
N ILE A 8 -0.94 -1.44 -1.67
CA ILE A 8 -0.76 -0.99 -3.06
C ILE A 8 -1.71 -1.76 -3.98
N GLY A 9 -2.64 -1.03 -4.60
CA GLY A 9 -3.71 -1.59 -5.42
C GLY A 9 -5.06 -1.57 -4.69
N LEU A 10 -5.96 -0.73 -5.15
CA LEU A 10 -7.29 -0.44 -4.60
C LEU A 10 -8.39 -0.74 -5.63
N GLY A 11 -8.19 -1.78 -6.43
CA GLY A 11 -9.20 -2.33 -7.33
C GLY A 11 -10.33 -3.05 -6.58
N ILE A 12 -11.10 -3.87 -7.31
CA ILE A 12 -12.29 -4.60 -6.80
C ILE A 12 -11.99 -5.34 -5.50
N MET A 13 -10.83 -6.00 -5.42
CA MET A 13 -10.41 -6.75 -4.22
C MET A 13 -9.69 -5.87 -3.19
N GLY A 14 -8.76 -5.04 -3.64
CA GLY A 14 -7.87 -4.28 -2.73
C GLY A 14 -8.61 -3.27 -1.87
N LYS A 15 -9.62 -2.58 -2.44
CA LYS A 15 -10.37 -1.52 -1.74
C LYS A 15 -11.19 -2.02 -0.53
N PRO A 16 -12.03 -3.06 -0.63
CA PRO A 16 -12.72 -3.58 0.55
C PRO A 16 -11.74 -4.19 1.58
N MET A 17 -10.63 -4.78 1.12
CA MET A 17 -9.61 -5.32 2.03
C MET A 17 -8.93 -4.21 2.85
N SER A 18 -8.50 -3.12 2.22
CA SER A 18 -7.87 -1.99 2.93
C SER A 18 -8.83 -1.34 3.93
N LYS A 19 -10.11 -1.16 3.55
CA LYS A 19 -11.15 -0.67 4.46
C LYS A 19 -11.40 -1.60 5.64
N ASN A 20 -11.30 -2.92 5.47
CA ASN A 20 -11.42 -3.87 6.58
C ASN A 20 -10.23 -3.78 7.55
N LEU A 21 -9.01 -3.55 7.05
CA LEU A 21 -7.84 -3.32 7.90
C LEU A 21 -7.98 -2.02 8.72
N LEU A 22 -8.48 -0.94 8.10
CA LEU A 22 -8.81 0.29 8.81
C LEU A 22 -9.85 0.07 9.92
N LYS A 23 -10.94 -0.65 9.61
CA LYS A 23 -11.98 -1.01 10.61
C LYS A 23 -11.43 -1.86 11.75
N ALA A 24 -10.41 -2.68 11.49
CA ALA A 24 -9.73 -3.48 12.51
C ALA A 24 -8.71 -2.68 13.34
N GLY A 25 -8.53 -1.38 13.07
CA GLY A 25 -7.67 -0.48 13.85
C GLY A 25 -6.21 -0.42 13.38
N TYR A 26 -5.89 -0.93 12.19
CA TYR A 26 -4.55 -0.77 11.62
C TYR A 26 -4.37 0.62 11.00
N SER A 27 -3.17 1.19 11.16
CA SER A 27 -2.75 2.40 10.43
C SER A 27 -2.32 2.01 9.02
N LEU A 28 -2.92 2.62 7.99
CA LEU A 28 -2.64 2.30 6.59
C LEU A 28 -2.06 3.48 5.82
N VAL A 29 -1.09 3.19 4.94
CA VAL A 29 -0.68 4.06 3.83
C VAL A 29 -1.05 3.35 2.54
N VAL A 30 -1.85 3.98 1.69
CA VAL A 30 -2.37 3.36 0.46
C VAL A 30 -1.84 4.03 -0.80
N SER A 31 -1.82 3.28 -1.90
CA SER A 31 -1.54 3.81 -3.24
C SER A 31 -2.29 3.02 -4.31
N ASP A 32 -2.72 3.71 -5.35
CA ASP A 32 -3.29 3.16 -6.58
C ASP A 32 -3.02 4.14 -7.74
N ARG A 33 -3.25 3.72 -9.00
CA ARG A 33 -3.23 4.63 -10.15
C ARG A 33 -4.51 5.43 -10.31
N ASN A 34 -5.61 4.96 -9.71
CA ASN A 34 -6.90 5.62 -9.71
C ASN A 34 -7.02 6.57 -8.51
N PRO A 35 -7.02 7.91 -8.73
CA PRO A 35 -7.13 8.89 -7.65
C PRO A 35 -8.45 8.82 -6.88
N GLU A 36 -9.55 8.41 -7.52
CA GLU A 36 -10.84 8.24 -6.83
C GLU A 36 -10.80 7.08 -5.85
N ALA A 37 -10.12 5.99 -6.20
CA ALA A 37 -9.95 4.84 -5.31
C ALA A 37 -9.11 5.21 -4.08
N ILE A 38 -8.06 6.03 -4.27
CA ILE A 38 -7.27 6.60 -3.17
C ILE A 38 -8.15 7.48 -2.28
N ALA A 39 -8.88 8.43 -2.86
CA ALA A 39 -9.73 9.35 -2.11
C ALA A 39 -10.80 8.62 -1.28
N ASP A 40 -11.41 7.58 -1.82
CA ASP A 40 -12.41 6.75 -1.13
C ASP A 40 -11.83 6.02 0.10
N VAL A 41 -10.55 5.62 0.06
CA VAL A 41 -9.89 4.94 1.19
C VAL A 41 -9.31 5.95 2.19
N ILE A 42 -8.84 7.12 1.74
CA ILE A 42 -8.49 8.24 2.62
C ILE A 42 -9.71 8.70 3.43
N ALA A 43 -10.88 8.83 2.80
CA ALA A 43 -12.12 9.16 3.49
C ALA A 43 -12.51 8.12 4.56
N ALA A 44 -11.99 6.90 4.46
CA ALA A 44 -12.16 5.85 5.46
C ALA A 44 -11.08 5.83 6.56
N GLY A 45 -10.08 6.71 6.49
CA GLY A 45 -9.04 6.90 7.53
C GLY A 45 -7.63 6.46 7.15
N ALA A 46 -7.34 6.17 5.88
CA ALA A 46 -5.96 5.92 5.44
C ALA A 46 -5.17 7.20 5.15
N GLU A 47 -3.85 7.09 5.22
CA GLU A 47 -2.91 8.02 4.61
C GLU A 47 -2.55 7.57 3.19
N THR A 48 -1.88 8.42 2.41
CA THR A 48 -1.38 8.09 1.07
C THR A 48 0.07 8.52 0.91
N ALA A 49 0.78 7.89 -0.03
CA ALA A 49 2.12 8.29 -0.44
C ALA A 49 2.24 8.23 -1.97
N THR A 50 3.18 9.02 -2.51
CA THR A 50 3.30 9.24 -3.96
C THR A 50 3.97 8.09 -4.72
N THR A 51 4.72 7.21 -4.04
CA THR A 51 5.42 6.09 -4.66
C THR A 51 5.42 4.83 -3.79
N PRO A 52 5.56 3.62 -4.38
CA PRO A 52 5.76 2.38 -3.64
C PRO A 52 6.96 2.43 -2.69
N LYS A 53 8.06 3.08 -3.09
CA LYS A 53 9.23 3.35 -2.24
C LYS A 53 8.86 4.13 -0.98
N ALA A 54 8.13 5.24 -1.13
CA ALA A 54 7.73 6.08 0.01
C ALA A 54 6.76 5.36 0.96
N ILE A 55 6.01 4.35 0.48
CA ILE A 55 5.26 3.44 1.34
C ILE A 55 6.22 2.53 2.11
N ALA A 56 7.17 1.91 1.42
CA ALA A 56 8.12 0.98 2.02
C ALA A 56 9.04 1.63 3.06
N GLU A 57 9.36 2.91 2.92
CA GLU A 57 10.18 3.66 3.88
C GLU A 57 9.50 3.87 5.25
N GLN A 58 8.17 3.77 5.33
CA GLN A 58 7.39 4.09 6.53
C GLN A 58 6.46 2.96 7.02
N CYS A 59 6.38 1.84 6.30
CA CYS A 59 5.52 0.71 6.66
C CYS A 59 6.34 -0.55 6.95
N GLU A 60 5.96 -1.31 7.98
CA GLU A 60 6.62 -2.57 8.33
C GLU A 60 6.12 -3.76 7.50
N VAL A 61 4.88 -3.69 7.02
CA VAL A 61 4.25 -4.73 6.20
C VAL A 61 3.63 -4.08 4.97
N ILE A 62 3.85 -4.65 3.79
CA ILE A 62 3.28 -4.15 2.53
C ILE A 62 2.47 -5.26 1.88
N ILE A 63 1.22 -4.95 1.55
CA ILE A 63 0.29 -5.80 0.81
C ILE A 63 0.14 -5.21 -0.60
N THR A 64 0.29 -6.04 -1.63
CA THR A 64 -0.01 -5.65 -3.02
C THR A 64 -1.21 -6.43 -3.53
N MET A 65 -2.11 -5.76 -4.25
CA MET A 65 -3.27 -6.39 -4.91
C MET A 65 -3.43 -5.84 -6.32
N LEU A 66 -2.67 -6.43 -7.26
CA LEU A 66 -2.47 -5.90 -8.62
C LEU A 66 -2.96 -6.89 -9.70
N PRO A 67 -3.28 -6.41 -10.92
CA PRO A 67 -3.93 -7.25 -11.93
C PRO A 67 -3.12 -8.46 -12.42
N ASN A 68 -1.79 -8.33 -12.56
CA ASN A 68 -0.92 -9.37 -13.09
C ASN A 68 0.58 -9.10 -12.81
N SER A 69 1.45 -10.02 -13.27
CA SER A 69 2.88 -10.01 -12.97
C SER A 69 3.65 -8.77 -13.45
N PRO A 70 3.42 -8.20 -14.65
CA PRO A 70 4.04 -6.91 -15.05
C PRO A 70 3.84 -5.79 -14.02
N HIS A 71 2.61 -5.62 -13.52
CA HIS A 71 2.31 -4.58 -12.51
C HIS A 71 3.03 -4.85 -11.19
N VAL A 72 3.10 -6.12 -10.77
CA VAL A 72 3.84 -6.52 -9.57
C VAL A 72 5.33 -6.21 -9.72
N LYS A 73 5.93 -6.54 -10.87
CA LYS A 73 7.35 -6.25 -11.13
C LYS A 73 7.63 -4.76 -11.10
N GLU A 74 6.78 -3.94 -11.69
CA GLU A 74 6.91 -2.48 -11.68
C GLU A 74 6.85 -1.93 -10.25
N VAL A 75 5.83 -2.30 -9.47
CA VAL A 75 5.66 -1.83 -8.09
C VAL A 75 6.76 -2.33 -7.16
N ALA A 76 7.22 -3.58 -7.35
CA ALA A 76 8.21 -4.18 -6.46
C ALA A 76 9.65 -3.78 -6.82
N LEU A 77 9.99 -3.80 -8.11
CA LEU A 77 11.38 -3.76 -8.61
C LEU A 77 11.66 -2.62 -9.59
N GLY A 78 10.63 -1.86 -10.00
CA GLY A 78 10.80 -0.71 -10.88
C GLY A 78 11.40 0.50 -10.17
N GLU A 79 11.57 1.58 -10.92
CA GLU A 79 12.01 2.87 -10.39
C GLU A 79 11.02 3.37 -9.33
N ASN A 80 11.53 3.79 -8.17
CA ASN A 80 10.72 4.13 -6.99
C ASN A 80 9.85 2.95 -6.49
N GLY A 81 10.27 1.73 -6.77
CA GLY A 81 9.63 0.50 -6.32
C GLY A 81 9.86 0.20 -4.84
N ILE A 82 9.14 -0.79 -4.32
CA ILE A 82 9.27 -1.25 -2.93
C ILE A 82 10.73 -1.56 -2.56
N ILE A 83 11.48 -2.18 -3.47
CA ILE A 83 12.87 -2.61 -3.23
C ILE A 83 13.81 -1.47 -2.84
N GLU A 84 13.51 -0.24 -3.23
CA GLU A 84 14.34 0.92 -2.92
C GLU A 84 14.06 1.54 -1.53
N GLY A 85 12.92 1.21 -0.92
CA GLY A 85 12.50 1.77 0.38
C GLY A 85 12.36 0.72 1.48
N ALA A 86 12.33 -0.57 1.13
CA ALA A 86 12.14 -1.66 2.08
C ALA A 86 13.31 -1.75 3.05
N LYS A 87 12.99 -1.87 4.34
CA LYS A 87 13.97 -2.06 5.41
C LYS A 87 14.10 -3.55 5.75
N PRO A 88 15.27 -4.01 6.25
CA PRO A 88 15.41 -5.36 6.75
C PRO A 88 14.33 -5.67 7.79
N ALA A 89 13.66 -6.81 7.63
CA ALA A 89 12.76 -7.30 8.65
C ALA A 89 13.58 -7.87 9.82
N PRO A 90 13.12 -7.72 11.08
CA PRO A 90 13.84 -8.20 12.25
C PRO A 90 13.71 -9.72 12.50
N TRP A 91 13.24 -10.50 11.50
CA TRP A 91 13.02 -11.95 11.58
C TRP A 91 13.63 -12.70 10.38
#